data_AF-I8VCV6-F1
#
_entry.id   AF-I8VCV6-F1
#
_cell.length_a   1.000
_cell.length_b   1.000
_cell.length_c   1.000
_cell.angle_alpha   90.00
_cell.angle_beta   90.00
_cell.angle_gamma   90.00
#
_symmetry.space_group_name_H-M   'P 1'
#
loop_
_entity.id
_entity.type
_entity.pdbx_description
1 polymer ?
#
loop_
_entity_poly.entity_id
_entity_poly.type
_entity_poly.pdbx_seq_one_letter_code
_entity_poly.pdbx_strand_id
1 'polypeptide(L)' 'MEIKEFIQNFADQLDDTDAEVLTPETKFRELDDWSSLAALSIIAMVDEEYGVSIASDTFKNAKTIQDLFDQVNK' A
#
# COMPACT_ATOMS: atom_id res chain seq x y z
N MET A 1 14.23 -1.91 2.57
CA MET A 1 13.10 -2.86 2.55
C MET A 1 13.02 -3.51 1.19
N GLU A 2 12.65 -4.78 1.11
CA GLU A 2 12.35 -5.41 -0.18
C GLU A 2 10.89 -5.13 -0.56
N ILE A 3 10.60 -4.89 -1.84
CA ILE A 3 9.23 -4.63 -2.29
C ILE A 3 8.27 -5.80 -1.99
N LYS A 4 8.80 -7.02 -1.93
CA LYS A 4 8.02 -8.21 -1.55
C LYS A 4 7.48 -8.12 -0.13
N GLU A 5 8.28 -7.65 0.82
CA GLU A 5 7.85 -7.46 2.22
C GLU A 5 6.76 -6.39 2.29
N PHE A 6 6.92 -5.30 1.52
CA PHE A 6 5.91 -4.25 1.44
C PHE A 6 4.59 -4.74 0.84
N ILE A 7 4.64 -5.52 -0.24
CA ILE A 7 3.45 -6.13 -0.85
C ILE A 7 2.74 -7.05 0.15
N GLN A 8 3.50 -7.81 0.95
CA GLN A 8 2.93 -8.69 1.96
C GLN A 8 2.21 -7.89 3.06
N ASN A 9 2.88 -6.91 3.66
CA ASN A 9 2.27 -6.04 4.66
C ASN A 9 1.08 -5.24 4.11
N PHE A 10 1.12 -4.90 2.81
CA PHE A 10 0.01 -4.25 2.10
C PHE A 10 -1.20 -5.18 1.96
N ALA A 11 -0.97 -6.42 1.53
CA ALA A 11 -2.02 -7.44 1.42
C ALA A 11 -2.66 -7.72 2.79
N ASP A 12 -1.87 -7.74 3.86
CA ASP A 12 -2.38 -7.91 5.23
C ASP A 12 -3.34 -6.80 5.68
N GLN A 13 -3.36 -5.65 4.99
CA GLN A 13 -4.34 -4.58 5.25
C GLN A 13 -5.64 -4.74 4.43
N LEU A 14 -5.69 -5.72 3.53
CA LEU A 14 -6.86 -6.06 2.72
C LEU A 14 -7.52 -7.33 3.27
N ASP A 15 -8.84 -7.42 3.16
CA ASP A 15 -9.60 -8.51 3.78
C ASP A 15 -9.52 -9.83 2.99
N ASP A 16 -9.54 -9.79 1.65
CA ASP A 16 -9.67 -10.99 0.78
C ASP A 16 -8.61 -11.04 -0.35
N THR A 17 -7.63 -10.14 -0.32
CA THR A 17 -6.58 -10.05 -1.35
C THR A 17 -5.25 -10.61 -0.84
N ASP A 18 -4.80 -11.70 -1.45
CA ASP A 18 -3.52 -12.34 -1.12
C ASP A 18 -2.31 -11.56 -1.71
N ALA A 19 -1.19 -11.52 -1.00
CA ALA A 19 0.06 -10.92 -1.46
C ALA A 19 0.58 -11.58 -2.74
N GLU A 20 0.31 -12.88 -2.94
CA GLU A 20 0.78 -13.61 -4.13
C GLU A 20 0.12 -13.14 -5.43
N VAL A 21 -1.09 -12.58 -5.36
CA VAL A 21 -1.79 -12.04 -6.54
C VAL A 21 -1.47 -10.58 -6.80
N LEU A 22 -0.78 -9.93 -5.86
CA LEU A 22 -0.36 -8.55 -5.97
C LEU A 22 1.00 -8.43 -6.67
N THR A 23 1.12 -7.39 -7.48
CA THR A 23 2.36 -7.03 -8.15
C THR A 23 2.65 -5.55 -7.91
N PRO A 24 3.90 -5.10 -8.08
CA PRO A 24 4.22 -3.68 -7.97
C PRO A 24 3.37 -2.78 -8.88
N GLU A 25 3.00 -3.29 -10.06
CA GLU A 25 2.18 -2.59 -11.05
C GLU A 25 0.68 -2.65 -10.76
N THR A 26 0.26 -3.45 -9.76
CA THR A 26 -1.15 -3.59 -9.41
C THR A 26 -1.70 -2.25 -8.95
N LYS A 27 -2.80 -1.85 -9.59
CA LYS A 27 -3.52 -0.64 -9.21
C LYS A 27 -4.46 -0.94 -8.05
N PHE A 28 -3.97 -0.70 -6.84
CA PHE A 28 -4.71 -1.05 -5.62
C PHE A 28 -6.09 -0.39 -5.51
N ARG A 29 -6.30 0.77 -6.14
CA ARG A 29 -7.61 1.47 -6.16
C ARG A 29 -8.66 0.82 -7.06
N GLU A 30 -8.22 -0.08 -7.95
CA GLU A 30 -9.10 -0.84 -8.85
C GLU A 30 -9.42 -2.23 -8.27
N LEU A 31 -8.88 -2.58 -7.09
CA LEU A 31 -9.22 -3.82 -6.40
C LEU A 31 -10.63 -3.75 -5.81
N ASP A 32 -11.37 -4.85 -5.87
CA ASP A 32 -12.72 -4.93 -5.31
C ASP A 32 -12.73 -4.75 -3.78
N ASP A 33 -11.66 -5.18 -3.10
CA ASP A 33 -11.46 -5.02 -1.65
C ASP A 33 -11.01 -3.61 -1.23
N TRP A 34 -10.80 -2.71 -2.21
CA TRP A 34 -10.35 -1.35 -1.92
C TRP A 34 -11.46 -0.54 -1.25
N SER A 35 -11.16 0.02 -0.08
CA SER A 35 -12.06 0.91 0.63
C SER A 35 -11.32 2.08 1.29
N SER A 36 -12.07 3.09 1.76
CA SER A 36 -11.50 4.16 2.58
C SER A 36 -10.87 3.63 3.88
N LEU A 37 -11.35 2.49 4.40
CA LEU A 37 -10.76 1.85 5.57
C LEU A 37 -9.41 1.24 5.23
N ALA A 38 -9.32 0.47 4.14
CA ALA A 38 -8.06 -0.07 3.64
C ALA A 38 -7.01 1.03 3.42
N ALA A 39 -7.42 2.17 2.84
CA ALA A 39 -6.55 3.33 2.67
C ALA A 39 -5.98 3.85 4.00
N LEU A 40 -6.82 3.95 5.04
CA LEU A 40 -6.38 4.37 6.37
C LEU A 40 -5.46 3.34 7.02
N SER A 41 -5.80 2.05 6.91
CA SER A 41 -4.97 0.95 7.41
C SER A 41 -3.58 0.95 6.78
N ILE A 42 -3.48 1.15 5.47
CA ILE A 42 -2.18 1.24 4.76
C ILE A 42 -1.38 2.46 5.20
N ILE A 43 -2.03 3.63 5.35
CA ILE A 43 -1.33 4.84 5.82
C ILE A 43 -0.81 4.64 7.25
N ALA A 44 -1.62 4.07 8.14
CA ALA A 44 -1.23 3.76 9.50
C ALA A 44 -0.10 2.72 9.56
N MET A 45 -0.21 1.64 8.78
CA MET A 45 0.83 0.61 8.65
C MET A 45 2.16 1.23 8.23
N VAL A 46 2.15 2.12 7.24
CA VAL A 46 3.38 2.77 6.76
C VAL A 46 3.99 3.71 7.81
N ASP A 47 3.16 4.43 8.56
CA ASP A 47 3.61 5.32 9.65
C ASP A 47 4.17 4.53 10.85
N GLU A 48 3.51 3.41 11.22
CA GLU A 48 3.89 2.58 12.37
C GLU A 48 5.07 1.64 12.09
N GLU A 49 5.05 0.91 10.96
CA GLU A 49 6.09 -0.07 10.62
C GLU A 49 7.36 0.59 10.08
N TYR A 50 7.21 1.66 9.31
CA TYR A 50 8.34 2.27 8.59
C TYR A 50 8.71 3.67 9.09
N GLY A 51 7.89 4.27 9.97
CA GLY A 51 8.13 5.63 10.45
C GLY A 51 7.99 6.69 9.34
N VAL A 52 7.28 6.37 8.25
CA VAL A 52 7.11 7.25 7.10
C VAL A 52 5.68 7.77 7.06
N SER A 53 5.52 9.08 7.09
CA SER A 53 4.20 9.70 6.88
C SER A 53 4.01 10.07 5.41
N ILE A 54 3.15 9.33 4.71
CA ILE A 54 2.78 9.65 3.32
C ILE A 54 1.77 10.80 3.33
N ALA A 55 2.12 11.92 2.68
CA ALA A 55 1.20 13.03 2.51
C ALA A 55 -0.06 12.61 1.74
N SER A 56 -1.24 13.06 2.19
CA SER A 56 -2.53 12.72 1.59
C SER A 56 -2.59 12.99 0.09
N ASP A 57 -1.97 14.07 -0.40
CA ASP A 57 -1.93 14.39 -1.82
C ASP A 57 -1.07 13.41 -2.61
N THR A 58 0.08 13.00 -2.06
CA THR A 58 0.94 11.97 -2.64
C THR A 58 0.21 10.63 -2.68
N PHE A 59 -0.45 10.24 -1.59
CA PHE A 59 -1.24 9.01 -1.54
C PHE A 59 -2.39 9.02 -2.56
N LYS A 60 -3.08 10.16 -2.72
CA LYS A 60 -4.13 10.35 -3.74
C LYS A 60 -3.61 10.21 -5.17
N ASN A 61 -2.39 10.66 -5.40
CA ASN A 61 -1.75 10.58 -6.72
C ASN A 61 -1.14 9.20 -7.00
N ALA A 62 -0.81 8.43 -5.96
CA ALA A 62 -0.36 7.05 -6.09
C ALA A 62 -1.47 6.16 -6.66
N LYS A 63 -1.13 5.40 -7.70
CA LYS A 63 -2.05 4.50 -8.40
C LYS A 63 -1.68 3.05 -8.16
N THR A 64 -0.39 2.76 -8.08
CA THR A 64 0.16 1.40 -7.99
C THR A 64 0.85 1.17 -6.65
N ILE A 65 1.04 -0.10 -6.29
CA ILE A 65 1.75 -0.47 -5.06
C ILE A 65 3.21 0.03 -5.11
N GLN A 66 3.84 0.01 -6.31
CA GLN A 66 5.16 0.59 -6.54
C GLN A 66 5.21 2.08 -6.17
N ASP A 67 4.19 2.87 -6.56
CA ASP A 67 4.17 4.31 -6.26
C ASP A 67 4.21 4.57 -4.75
N LEU A 68 3.53 3.73 -3.96
CA LEU A 68 3.52 3.82 -2.50
C LEU A 68 4.88 3.40 -1.93
N PHE A 69 5.41 2.26 -2.39
CA PHE A 69 6.73 1.77 -1.97
C PHE A 69 7.84 2.79 -2.24
N ASP A 70 7.80 3.48 -3.39
CA ASP A 70 8.75 4.52 -3.74
C ASP A 70 8.67 5.76 -2.82
N GLN A 71 7.52 6.02 -2.19
CA GLN A 71 7.44 7.06 -1.16
C GLN A 71 8.04 6.62 0.17
N VAL A 72 7.89 5.34 0.51
CA VAL A 72 8.42 4.77 1.75
C VAL A 72 9.93 4.63 1.69
N ASN A 73 10.47 4.24 0.54
CA ASN A 73 11.89 3.95 0.34
C ASN A 73 12.70 5.17 -0.14
N LYS A 74 12.18 6.39 0.09
CA LYS A 74 12.76 7.64 -0.38
C LYS A 74 13.71 8.29 0.62
#